data_AF-A0A6A6TCU5-F1
#
_entry.id   AF-A0A6A6TCU5-F1
#
_cell.length_a   1.000
_cell.length_b   1.000
_cell.length_c   1.000
_cell.angle_alpha   90.00
_cell.angle_beta   90.00
_cell.angle_gamma   90.00
#
_symmetry.space_group_name_H-M   'P 1'
#
loop_
_entity.id
_entity.type
_entity.pdbx_description
1 polymer ?
#
loop_
_entity_poly.entity_id
_entity_poly.type
_entity_poly.pdbx_seq_one_letter_code
_entity_poly.pdbx_strand_id
1 'polypeptide(L)'
;YTALSYTWGDQDALDPIQVGYTTGISGLRPLRVTRNLHDILLHISEMQRREPLRGRWTGWWWIDALCIIQDDTNPEKDIQIKNMPSIYEFAADVVAWIGPGDPITDQAMRYIENRPSTLRHAAATGYANAHLASFEEDFREVALYLREIFRRTYWTRLWILQELALA
;
A
#
# COMPACT_ATOMS: atom_id res chain seq x y z
N TYR A 1 -7.54 -11.66 6.24
CA TYR A 1 -7.34 -11.16 4.86
C TYR A 1 -6.26 -10.10 4.90
N THR A 2 -5.70 -9.73 3.75
CA THR A 2 -4.78 -8.59 3.61
C THR A 2 -5.58 -7.37 3.17
N ALA A 3 -5.42 -6.23 3.84
CA ALA A 3 -6.09 -4.99 3.45
C ALA A 3 -5.16 -4.14 2.55
N LEU A 4 -5.69 -3.63 1.45
CA LEU A 4 -4.97 -2.73 0.56
C LEU A 4 -5.22 -1.27 0.95
N SER A 5 -4.14 -0.53 1.18
CA SER A 5 -4.14 0.91 1.43
C SER A 5 -3.55 1.62 0.20
N TYR A 6 -4.34 2.44 -0.50
CA TYR A 6 -3.93 3.07 -1.76
C TYR A 6 -4.78 4.31 -2.10
N THR A 7 -4.28 5.18 -2.99
CA THR A 7 -5.11 6.23 -3.60
C THR A 7 -5.98 5.67 -4.70
N TRP A 8 -7.22 6.12 -4.80
CA TRP A 8 -8.05 5.74 -5.94
C TRP A 8 -7.51 6.34 -7.25
N GLY A 9 -6.86 7.51 -7.20
CA GLY A 9 -6.30 8.15 -8.39
C GLY A 9 -7.39 8.82 -9.23
N ASP A 10 -7.12 8.95 -10.53
CA ASP A 10 -8.07 9.50 -11.50
C ASP A 10 -9.27 8.56 -11.68
N GLN A 11 -10.47 9.07 -11.42
CA GLN A 11 -11.73 8.34 -11.50
C GLN A 11 -12.39 8.46 -12.89
N ASP A 12 -11.90 9.36 -13.75
CA ASP A 12 -12.42 9.55 -15.11
C ASP A 12 -11.78 8.59 -16.11
N ALA A 13 -10.59 8.06 -15.79
CA ALA A 13 -9.86 7.07 -16.57
C ALA A 13 -9.97 5.67 -15.95
N LEU A 14 -10.91 4.86 -16.47
CA LEU A 14 -11.18 3.51 -15.96
C LEU A 14 -10.73 2.41 -16.91
N ASP A 15 -9.92 1.50 -16.39
CA ASP A 15 -9.45 0.30 -17.07
C ASP A 15 -10.37 -0.91 -16.78
N PRO A 16 -10.59 -1.79 -17.78
CA PRO A 16 -11.42 -2.98 -17.59
C PRO A 16 -10.65 -4.10 -16.90
N ILE A 17 -11.31 -4.75 -15.94
CA ILE A 17 -10.87 -6.02 -15.32
C ILE A 17 -11.99 -7.06 -15.42
N GLN A 18 -11.65 -8.32 -15.22
CA GLN A 18 -12.59 -9.44 -15.15
C GLN A 18 -12.66 -9.96 -13.72
N VAL A 19 -13.86 -10.01 -13.14
CA VAL A 19 -14.09 -10.45 -11.76
C VAL A 19 -14.97 -11.69 -11.75
N GLY A 20 -14.51 -12.74 -11.08
CA GLY A 20 -15.32 -13.93 -10.80
C GLY A 20 -16.02 -13.82 -9.44
N TYR A 21 -17.22 -14.36 -9.33
CA TYR A 21 -18.00 -14.36 -8.09
C TYR A 21 -18.09 -15.78 -7.53
N THR A 22 -17.95 -15.92 -6.21
CA THR A 22 -18.08 -17.21 -5.52
C THR A 22 -19.53 -17.56 -5.19
N THR A 23 -20.44 -16.58 -5.26
CA THR A 23 -21.86 -16.71 -4.91
C THR A 23 -22.70 -17.21 -6.08
N GLY A 24 -22.48 -18.46 -6.51
CA GLY A 24 -23.42 -19.23 -7.37
C GLY A 24 -23.67 -18.72 -8.80
N ILE A 25 -23.22 -17.51 -9.15
CA ILE A 25 -23.23 -16.97 -10.51
C ILE A 25 -21.93 -17.42 -11.18
N SER A 26 -22.00 -18.43 -12.04
CA SER A 26 -20.85 -18.84 -12.84
C SER A 26 -20.53 -17.78 -13.90
N GLY A 27 -19.25 -17.45 -14.04
CA GLY A 27 -18.75 -16.56 -15.09
C GLY A 27 -17.93 -15.38 -14.56
N LEU A 28 -17.12 -14.83 -15.46
CA LEU A 28 -16.40 -13.57 -15.26
C LEU A 28 -17.32 -12.42 -15.66
N ARG A 29 -17.35 -11.36 -14.86
CA ARG A 29 -18.02 -10.11 -15.24
C ARG A 29 -17.00 -9.01 -15.46
N PRO A 30 -17.23 -8.14 -16.46
CA PRO A 30 -16.42 -6.94 -16.60
C PRO A 30 -16.72 -5.99 -15.44
N LEU A 31 -15.66 -5.50 -14.80
CA LEU A 31 -15.69 -4.39 -13.88
C LEU A 31 -14.71 -3.33 -14.37
N ARG A 32 -15.01 -2.07 -14.09
CA ARG A 32 -14.13 -0.95 -14.40
C ARG A 32 -13.51 -0.44 -13.11
N VAL A 33 -12.20 -0.28 -13.11
CA VAL A 33 -11.43 0.21 -11.97
C VAL A 33 -10.52 1.34 -12.41
N THR A 34 -10.11 2.19 -11.47
CA THR A 34 -9.17 3.27 -11.77
C THR A 34 -7.84 2.69 -12.25
N ARG A 35 -7.09 3.49 -13.01
CA ARG A 35 -5.76 3.09 -13.51
C ARG A 35 -4.84 2.61 -12.39
N ASN A 36 -4.85 3.30 -11.25
CA ASN A 36 -4.00 2.94 -10.12
C ASN A 36 -4.37 1.57 -9.55
N LEU A 37 -5.66 1.28 -9.38
CA LEU A 37 -6.08 -0.04 -8.89
C LEU A 37 -5.76 -1.14 -9.90
N HIS A 38 -5.93 -0.87 -11.19
CA HIS A 38 -5.53 -1.82 -12.24
C HIS A 38 -4.03 -2.18 -12.15
N ASP A 39 -3.16 -1.17 -12.02
CA ASP A 39 -1.72 -1.39 -11.92
C ASP A 39 -1.33 -2.14 -10.62
N ILE A 40 -2.04 -1.90 -9.51
CA ILE A 40 -1.88 -2.66 -8.26
C ILE A 40 -2.24 -4.14 -8.46
N LEU A 41 -3.40 -4.42 -9.06
CA LEU A 41 -3.88 -5.79 -9.27
C LEU A 41 -2.91 -6.58 -10.18
N LEU A 42 -2.38 -5.93 -11.22
CA LEU A 42 -1.33 -6.51 -12.06
C LEU A 42 -0.07 -6.81 -11.26
N HIS A 43 0.36 -5.89 -10.40
CA HIS A 43 1.53 -6.10 -9.54
C HIS A 43 1.34 -7.28 -8.58
N ILE A 44 0.19 -7.36 -7.92
CA ILE A 44 -0.16 -8.49 -7.03
C ILE A 44 -0.12 -9.81 -7.81
N SER A 45 -0.71 -9.85 -9.01
CA SER A 45 -0.70 -11.05 -9.86
C SER A 45 0.71 -11.47 -10.27
N GLU A 46 1.58 -10.51 -10.62
CA GLU A 46 2.98 -10.78 -10.95
C GLU A 46 3.74 -11.35 -9.75
N MET A 47 3.56 -10.76 -8.56
CA MET A 47 4.21 -11.21 -7.34
C MET A 47 3.74 -12.60 -6.90
N GLN A 48 2.45 -12.91 -7.07
CA GLN A 48 1.92 -14.25 -6.84
C GLN A 48 2.59 -15.31 -7.73
N ARG A 49 2.87 -14.98 -9.01
CA ARG A 49 3.60 -15.92 -9.89
C ARG A 49 5.08 -16.05 -9.54
N ARG A 50 5.74 -14.94 -9.18
CA ARG A 50 7.18 -14.93 -8.90
C ARG A 50 7.51 -15.57 -7.56
N GLU A 51 6.67 -15.35 -6.57
CA GLU A 51 6.91 -15.74 -5.18
C GLU A 51 5.72 -16.56 -4.61
N PRO A 52 5.34 -17.69 -5.24
CA PRO A 52 4.12 -18.42 -4.88
C PRO A 52 4.15 -19.00 -3.45
N LEU A 53 5.34 -19.14 -2.86
CA LEU A 53 5.54 -19.65 -1.51
C LEU A 53 5.63 -18.52 -0.47
N ARG A 54 5.72 -17.26 -0.88
CA ARG A 54 5.67 -16.12 0.05
C ARG A 54 4.21 -15.78 0.32
N GLY A 55 3.74 -16.18 1.50
CA GLY A 55 2.34 -16.06 1.92
C GLY A 55 1.74 -14.64 1.83
N ARG A 56 2.57 -13.59 1.83
CA ARG A 56 2.11 -12.19 1.78
C ARG A 56 1.29 -11.85 0.52
N TRP A 57 1.61 -12.46 -0.63
CA TRP A 57 0.92 -12.13 -1.89
C TRP A 57 -0.26 -13.06 -2.19
N THR A 58 -0.39 -14.15 -1.44
CA THR A 58 -1.39 -15.19 -1.65
C THR A 58 -2.53 -15.09 -0.64
N GLY A 59 -3.77 -15.32 -1.06
CA GLY A 59 -4.93 -15.38 -0.16
C GLY A 59 -5.98 -14.30 -0.44
N TRP A 60 -6.80 -14.01 0.57
CA TRP A 60 -7.92 -13.07 0.46
C TRP A 60 -7.44 -11.63 0.67
N TRP A 61 -7.78 -10.76 -0.28
CA TRP A 61 -7.54 -9.33 -0.23
C TRP A 61 -8.84 -8.57 0.00
N TRP A 62 -8.79 -7.58 0.88
CA TRP A 62 -9.83 -6.57 1.01
C TRP A 62 -9.37 -5.30 0.30
N ILE A 63 -10.17 -4.87 -0.68
CA ILE A 63 -9.91 -3.69 -1.51
C ILE A 63 -11.21 -2.91 -1.56
N ASP A 64 -11.23 -1.69 -1.00
CA ASP A 64 -12.44 -0.87 -0.85
C ASP A 64 -13.29 -0.79 -2.13
N ALA A 65 -12.69 -0.47 -3.27
CA ALA A 65 -13.34 -0.31 -4.57
C ALA A 65 -13.98 -1.60 -5.11
N LEU A 66 -13.58 -2.77 -4.59
CA LEU A 66 -14.10 -4.06 -4.99
C LEU A 66 -15.03 -4.68 -3.94
N CYS A 67 -14.75 -4.44 -2.66
CA CYS A 67 -15.45 -5.05 -1.54
C CYS A 67 -16.65 -4.24 -1.02
N ILE A 68 -16.69 -2.93 -1.32
CA ILE A 68 -17.79 -2.04 -0.94
C ILE A 68 -18.64 -1.74 -2.18
N ILE A 69 -19.96 -1.70 -2.01
CA ILE A 69 -20.86 -1.26 -3.09
C ILE A 69 -20.69 0.25 -3.25
N GLN A 70 -20.12 0.67 -4.38
CA GLN A 70 -19.70 2.06 -4.58
C GLN A 70 -20.82 3.05 -4.91
N ASP A 71 -22.02 2.53 -5.17
CA ASP A 71 -23.22 3.33 -5.41
C ASP A 71 -23.58 4.15 -4.16
N ASP A 72 -23.58 5.48 -4.29
CA ASP A 72 -23.90 6.42 -3.21
C ASP A 72 -25.35 6.28 -2.70
N THR A 73 -26.23 5.66 -3.48
CA THR A 73 -27.61 5.40 -3.05
C THR A 73 -27.72 4.15 -2.17
N ASN A 74 -26.65 3.35 -2.07
CA ASN A 74 -26.64 2.12 -1.30
C ASN A 74 -26.21 2.38 0.16
N PRO A 75 -27.04 2.07 1.17
CA PRO A 75 -26.71 2.31 2.58
C PRO A 75 -25.56 1.45 3.11
N GLU A 76 -25.17 0.38 2.40
CA GLU A 76 -24.03 -0.46 2.76
C GLU A 76 -22.71 0.33 2.78
N LYS A 77 -22.54 1.28 1.87
CA LYS A 77 -21.35 2.12 1.77
C LYS A 77 -21.07 2.88 3.06
N ASP A 78 -22.09 3.51 3.63
CA ASP A 78 -21.98 4.25 4.89
C ASP A 78 -21.64 3.34 6.07
N ILE A 79 -22.16 2.10 6.06
CA ILE A 79 -21.87 1.10 7.09
C ILE A 79 -20.39 0.66 6.97
N GLN A 80 -19.91 0.39 5.76
CA GLN A 80 -18.52 0.01 5.54
C GLN A 80 -17.54 1.13 5.89
N ILE A 81 -17.85 2.38 5.52
CA ILE A 81 -17.03 3.55 5.86
C ILE A 81 -16.88 3.66 7.38
N LYS A 82 -17.96 3.46 8.15
CA LYS A 82 -17.92 3.45 9.62
C LYS A 82 -17.11 2.27 10.18
N ASN A 83 -17.07 1.15 9.47
CA ASN A 83 -16.34 -0.06 9.87
C ASN A 83 -14.88 -0.08 9.42
N MET A 84 -14.43 0.89 8.61
CA MET A 84 -13.04 0.92 8.11
C MET A 84 -11.97 0.76 9.20
N PRO A 85 -12.06 1.41 10.39
CA PRO A 85 -11.09 1.19 11.45
C PRO A 85 -10.94 -0.29 11.83
N SER A 86 -12.06 -0.99 12.04
CA SER A 86 -12.06 -2.41 12.39
C SER A 86 -11.59 -3.29 11.22
N ILE A 87 -11.86 -2.91 9.97
CA ILE A 87 -11.39 -3.65 8.80
C ILE A 87 -9.86 -3.66 8.75
N TYR A 88 -9.22 -2.51 8.98
CA TYR A 88 -7.75 -2.44 9.03
C TYR A 88 -7.20 -3.10 10.29
N GLU A 89 -7.82 -2.91 11.45
CA GLU A 89 -7.42 -3.52 12.73
C GLU A 89 -7.43 -5.06 12.68
N PHE A 90 -8.42 -5.67 11.99
CA PHE A 90 -8.53 -7.13 11.89
C PHE A 90 -7.87 -7.71 10.63
N ALA A 91 -7.18 -6.90 9.83
CA ALA A 91 -6.39 -7.40 8.71
C ALA A 91 -5.16 -8.14 9.24
N ALA A 92 -4.77 -9.23 8.57
CA ALA A 92 -3.55 -9.97 8.93
C ALA A 92 -2.28 -9.18 8.53
N ASP A 93 -2.39 -8.43 7.43
CA ASP A 93 -1.38 -7.50 6.93
C ASP A 93 -2.12 -6.32 6.28
N VAL A 94 -1.52 -5.14 6.37
CA VAL A 94 -1.90 -3.97 5.57
C VAL A 94 -0.80 -3.69 4.56
N VAL A 95 -1.14 -3.66 3.28
CA VAL A 95 -0.21 -3.35 2.19
C VAL A 95 -0.49 -1.95 1.68
N ALA A 96 0.44 -1.03 1.93
CA ALA A 96 0.40 0.32 1.39
C ALA A 96 0.99 0.37 -0.03
N TRP A 97 0.16 0.75 -1.01
CA TRP A 97 0.61 1.05 -2.36
C TRP A 97 0.88 2.54 -2.51
N ILE A 98 2.16 2.87 -2.59
CA ILE A 98 2.62 4.24 -2.80
C ILE A 98 2.82 4.57 -4.28
N GLY A 99 2.40 3.74 -5.23
CA GLY A 99 2.63 3.93 -6.66
C GLY A 99 3.72 3.01 -7.23
N PRO A 100 3.87 2.96 -8.57
CA PRO A 100 4.84 2.10 -9.23
C PRO A 100 6.28 2.42 -8.80
N GLY A 101 7.14 1.40 -8.81
CA GLY A 101 8.57 1.57 -8.58
C GLY A 101 9.24 2.33 -9.72
N ASP A 102 10.25 3.09 -9.38
CA ASP A 102 11.17 3.77 -10.29
C ASP A 102 12.59 3.65 -9.72
N PRO A 103 13.66 3.91 -10.48
CA PRO A 103 15.02 3.70 -9.99
C PRO A 103 15.34 4.45 -8.68
N ILE A 104 14.73 5.61 -8.44
CA ILE A 104 14.92 6.45 -7.26
C ILE A 104 14.24 5.80 -6.05
N THR A 105 12.99 5.42 -6.19
CA THR A 105 12.23 4.73 -5.14
C THR A 105 12.73 3.32 -4.87
N ASP A 106 13.21 2.59 -5.87
CA ASP A 106 13.87 1.30 -5.67
C ASP A 106 15.15 1.44 -4.83
N GLN A 107 15.93 2.50 -5.06
CA GLN A 107 17.11 2.81 -4.25
C GLN A 107 16.71 3.20 -2.82
N ALA A 108 15.65 3.99 -2.66
CA ALA A 108 15.08 4.34 -1.37
C ALA A 108 14.65 3.09 -0.58
N MET A 109 13.91 2.18 -1.23
CA MET A 109 13.42 0.95 -0.62
C MET A 109 14.57 0.00 -0.26
N ARG A 110 15.60 -0.12 -1.11
CA ARG A 110 16.82 -0.86 -0.77
C ARG A 110 17.53 -0.28 0.45
N TYR A 111 17.56 1.04 0.61
CA TYR A 111 18.14 1.67 1.81
C TYR A 111 17.31 1.37 3.06
N ILE A 112 15.98 1.44 2.95
CA ILE A 112 15.07 1.12 4.07
C ILE A 112 15.20 -0.36 4.47
N GLU A 113 15.30 -1.27 3.50
CA GLU A 113 15.42 -2.72 3.72
C GLU A 113 16.80 -3.09 4.29
N ASN A 114 17.87 -2.49 3.75
CA ASN A 114 19.25 -2.78 4.15
C ASN A 114 19.78 -1.82 5.22
N ARG A 115 18.89 -1.23 6.04
CA ARG A 115 19.23 -0.24 7.07
C ARG A 115 20.52 -0.63 7.81
N PRO A 116 21.61 0.15 7.70
CA PRO A 116 22.82 -0.14 8.46
C PRO A 116 22.49 -0.12 9.96
N SER A 117 23.03 -1.10 10.68
CA SER A 117 22.81 -1.38 12.11
C SER A 117 23.10 -0.19 13.04
N THR A 118 23.73 0.86 12.52
CA THR A 118 24.03 2.14 13.17
C THR A 118 22.78 2.89 13.60
N LEU A 119 21.68 2.86 12.83
CA LEU A 119 20.41 3.50 13.21
C LEU A 119 19.75 2.83 14.42
N ARG A 120 19.81 1.49 14.49
CA ARG A 120 19.29 0.71 15.62
C ARG A 120 20.13 0.93 16.88
N HIS A 121 21.45 1.08 16.73
CA HIS A 121 22.36 1.38 17.84
C HIS A 121 22.22 2.83 18.31
N ALA A 122 22.19 3.82 17.43
CA ALA A 122 22.09 5.24 17.82
C ALA A 122 20.79 5.55 18.57
N ALA A 123 19.66 4.98 18.14
CA ALA A 123 18.38 5.09 18.86
C ALA A 123 18.39 4.36 20.21
N ALA A 124 19.19 3.30 20.35
CA ALA A 124 19.29 2.49 21.57
C ALA A 124 20.35 2.98 22.57
N THR A 125 21.41 3.68 22.13
CA THR A 125 22.58 4.00 22.98
C THR A 125 22.81 5.49 23.22
N GLY A 126 22.11 6.40 22.53
CA GLY A 126 22.14 7.84 22.85
C GLY A 126 23.49 8.55 22.66
N TYR A 127 24.47 7.95 21.97
CA TYR A 127 25.78 8.56 21.72
C TYR A 127 25.78 9.37 20.42
N ALA A 128 25.82 10.69 20.58
CA ALA A 128 25.30 11.62 19.57
C ALA A 128 26.32 12.40 18.74
N ASN A 129 27.64 12.21 18.73
CA ASN A 129 28.49 13.22 18.05
C ASN A 129 29.45 12.74 16.94
N ALA A 130 30.07 11.56 17.02
CA ALA A 130 30.97 11.10 15.94
C ALA A 130 30.24 10.37 14.80
N HIS A 131 29.12 9.70 15.10
CA HIS A 131 28.28 9.01 14.12
C HIS A 131 27.30 9.94 13.40
N LEU A 132 27.04 11.14 13.92
CA LEU A 132 26.08 12.09 13.32
C LEU A 132 26.57 12.68 11.99
N ALA A 133 27.87 12.87 11.78
CA ALA A 133 28.36 13.48 10.54
C ALA A 133 28.23 12.54 9.33
N SER A 134 28.64 11.27 9.47
CA SER A 134 28.39 10.22 8.47
C SER A 134 26.89 9.96 8.32
N PHE A 135 26.13 10.04 9.42
CA PHE A 135 24.68 9.95 9.39
C PHE A 135 24.05 11.12 8.64
N GLU A 136 24.56 12.35 8.76
CA GLU A 136 24.03 13.52 8.06
C GLU A 136 24.28 13.45 6.54
N GLU A 137 25.44 12.93 6.10
CA GLU A 137 25.72 12.74 4.67
C GLU A 137 24.86 11.62 4.08
N ASP A 138 24.81 10.45 4.72
CA ASP A 138 23.94 9.34 4.32
C ASP A 138 22.46 9.73 4.36
N PHE A 139 22.04 10.45 5.41
CA PHE A 139 20.67 10.92 5.57
C PHE A 139 20.32 12.01 4.57
N ARG A 140 21.26 12.87 4.13
CA ARG A 140 20.99 13.86 3.07
C ARG A 140 20.72 13.19 1.73
N GLU A 141 21.51 12.18 1.37
CA GLU A 141 21.29 11.42 0.13
C GLU A 141 19.95 10.68 0.19
N VAL A 142 19.69 10.01 1.32
CA VAL A 142 18.46 9.27 1.54
C VAL A 142 17.24 10.17 1.70
N ALA A 143 17.38 11.35 2.29
CA ALA A 143 16.31 12.31 2.44
C ALA A 143 15.80 12.80 1.09
N LEU A 144 16.65 12.88 0.06
CA LEU A 144 16.20 13.19 -1.30
C LEU A 144 15.31 12.07 -1.85
N TYR A 145 15.69 10.80 -1.62
CA TYR A 145 14.90 9.64 -2.04
C TYR A 145 13.59 9.48 -1.25
N LEU A 146 13.64 9.67 0.08
CA LEU A 146 12.47 9.66 0.95
C LEU A 146 11.51 10.81 0.64
N ARG A 147 12.03 12.00 0.32
CA ARG A 147 11.21 13.13 -0.11
C ARG A 147 10.39 12.78 -1.35
N GLU A 148 10.96 12.02 -2.28
CA GLU A 148 10.23 11.60 -3.47
C GLU A 148 9.14 10.57 -3.15
N ILE A 149 9.38 9.66 -2.20
CA ILE A 149 8.35 8.77 -1.66
C ILE A 149 7.21 9.58 -1.02
N PHE A 150 7.54 10.54 -0.15
CA PHE A 150 6.55 11.34 0.59
C PHE A 150 5.78 12.35 -0.28
N ARG A 151 6.28 12.66 -1.48
CA ARG A 151 5.58 13.50 -2.46
C ARG A 151 4.45 12.77 -3.19
N ARG A 152 4.42 11.44 -3.12
CA ARG A 152 3.41 10.67 -3.82
C ARG A 152 2.02 10.90 -3.21
N THR A 153 1.00 10.95 -4.06
CA THR A 153 -0.40 11.27 -3.72
C THR A 153 -0.98 10.36 -2.64
N TYR A 154 -0.39 9.19 -2.42
CA TYR A 154 -0.66 8.37 -1.25
C TYR A 154 -0.66 9.24 0.02
N TRP A 155 0.46 9.88 0.35
CA TRP A 155 0.66 10.60 1.62
C TRP A 155 -0.21 11.83 1.83
N THR A 156 -0.93 12.30 0.80
CA THR A 156 -1.88 13.41 0.94
C THR A 156 -3.27 12.95 1.41
N ARG A 157 -3.50 11.64 1.59
CA ARG A 157 -4.77 11.09 2.05
C ARG A 157 -4.95 11.28 3.56
N LEU A 158 -6.09 11.84 3.94
CA LEU A 158 -6.49 12.02 5.35
C LEU A 158 -6.59 10.67 6.11
N TRP A 159 -6.98 9.60 5.41
CA TRP A 159 -7.27 8.30 6.01
C TRP A 159 -6.02 7.44 6.31
N ILE A 160 -4.83 7.84 5.83
CA ILE A 160 -3.58 7.09 6.08
C ILE A 160 -3.24 6.97 7.55
N LEU A 161 -3.60 7.96 8.37
CA LEU A 161 -3.33 7.90 9.81
C LEU A 161 -4.07 6.73 10.48
N GLN A 162 -5.29 6.41 10.04
CA GLN A 162 -6.03 5.26 10.55
C GLN A 162 -5.44 3.95 10.03
N GLU A 163 -5.06 3.92 8.75
CA GLU A 163 -4.46 2.75 8.09
C GLU A 163 -3.07 2.41 8.67
N LEU A 164 -2.28 3.40 9.10
CA LEU A 164 -0.93 3.19 9.68
C LEU A 164 -0.93 3.03 11.20
N ALA A 165 -1.87 3.64 11.93
CA ALA A 165 -1.88 3.58 13.39
C ALA A 165 -2.56 2.32 13.94
N LEU A 166 -3.44 1.68 13.15
CA LEU A 166 -4.17 0.47 13.53
C LEU A 166 -3.60 -0.81 12.91
N ALA A 167 -2.59 -0.68 12.03
CA ALA A 167 -1.89 -1.79 11.38
C ALA A 167 -0.72 -2.34 12.20
#